data_AF-A0A1Y5HX26-F1
#
_entry.id   AF-A0A1Y5HX26-F1
#
_cell.length_a   1.000
_cell.length_b   1.000
_cell.length_c   1.000
_cell.angle_alpha   90.00
_cell.angle_beta   90.00
_cell.angle_gamma   90.00
#
_symmetry.space_group_name_H-M   'P 1'
#
loop_
_entity.id
_entity.type
_entity.pdbx_description
1 polymer ?
#
loop_
_entity_poly.entity_id
_entity_poly.type
_entity_poly.pdbx_seq_one_letter_code
_entity_poly.pdbx_strand_id
1 'polypeptide(L)'
;MTHYVVLELPRSASTADVIDAYKRLALVRHPDRPNGSARAFLELKRARDVLSDRELRKLYDASLIARASRPTCETVDASDMEIVSVSFDSHDRGAGMGAFDCVRRSCQCGDAFEISSRELEALRRTHDECVLECGGCSLRIAVRLAPIGVELGEDVLEA
;
A
#
# COMPACT_ATOMS: atom_id res chain seq x y z
N MET A 1 -1.16 -1.95 -5.41
CA MET A 1 -0.32 -2.64 -6.42
C MET A 1 -0.60 -2.08 -7.82
N THR A 2 0.41 -1.95 -8.68
CA THR A 2 0.25 -1.48 -10.08
C THR A 2 0.27 -2.66 -11.06
N HIS A 3 -0.28 -2.50 -12.27
CA HIS A 3 -0.21 -3.53 -13.33
C HIS A 3 1.22 -3.98 -13.66
N TYR A 4 2.19 -3.06 -13.55
CA TYR A 4 3.62 -3.35 -13.72
C TYR A 4 4.14 -4.32 -12.65
N VAL A 5 3.74 -4.14 -11.39
CA VAL A 5 4.11 -5.03 -10.28
C VAL A 5 3.47 -6.41 -10.44
N VAL A 6 2.22 -6.49 -10.92
CA VAL A 6 1.54 -7.78 -11.15
C VAL A 6 2.27 -8.65 -12.18
N LEU A 7 2.83 -8.02 -13.21
CA LEU A 7 3.61 -8.65 -14.28
C LEU A 7 5.12 -8.74 -13.95
N GLU A 8 5.55 -8.26 -12.79
CA GLU A 8 6.95 -8.22 -12.36
C GLU A 8 7.87 -7.50 -13.38
N LEU A 9 7.35 -6.42 -13.99
CA LEU A 9 8.05 -5.63 -15.00
C LEU A 9 8.31 -4.19 -14.53
N PRO A 10 9.40 -3.55 -14.98
CA PRO A 10 9.60 -2.12 -14.80
C PRO A 10 8.67 -1.31 -15.69
N ARG A 11 8.44 -0.03 -15.35
CA ARG A 11 7.62 0.90 -16.16
C ARG A 11 8.20 1.17 -17.55
N SER A 12 9.50 0.95 -17.74
CA SER A 12 10.21 1.07 -19.01
C SER A 12 10.03 -0.14 -19.94
N ALA A 13 9.38 -1.21 -19.50
CA ALA A 13 9.20 -2.43 -20.28
C ALA A 13 8.42 -2.19 -21.59
N SER A 14 8.82 -2.88 -22.65
CA SER A 14 8.16 -2.80 -23.95
C SER A 14 6.87 -3.64 -23.98
N THR A 15 6.04 -3.45 -25.00
CA THR A 15 4.85 -4.29 -25.19
C THR A 15 5.21 -5.75 -25.44
N ALA A 16 6.37 -6.03 -26.05
CA ALA A 16 6.87 -7.39 -26.22
C ALA A 16 7.20 -8.05 -24.87
N ASP A 17 7.84 -7.31 -23.96
CA ASP A 17 8.17 -7.80 -22.61
C ASP A 17 6.90 -8.10 -21.79
N VAL A 18 5.86 -7.26 -21.93
CA VAL A 18 4.55 -7.48 -21.29
C VAL A 18 3.93 -8.80 -21.74
N ILE A 19 4.00 -9.12 -23.04
CA ILE A 19 3.45 -10.36 -23.59
C ILE A 19 4.26 -11.57 -23.12
N ASP A 20 5.58 -11.46 -23.10
CA ASP A 20 6.47 -12.54 -22.65
C ASP A 20 6.29 -12.84 -21.16
N ALA A 21 6.31 -11.80 -20.32
CA ALA A 21 6.07 -11.92 -18.88
C ALA A 21 4.69 -12.52 -18.58
N TYR A 22 3.64 -12.11 -19.31
CA TYR A 22 2.32 -12.69 -19.17
C TYR A 22 2.33 -14.21 -19.46
N LYS A 23 2.98 -14.66 -20.54
CA LYS A 23 3.06 -16.09 -20.88
C LYS A 23 3.77 -16.88 -19.79
N ARG A 24 4.91 -16.36 -19.30
CA ARG A 24 5.69 -16.98 -18.22
C ARG A 24 4.88 -17.10 -16.92
N LEU A 25 4.24 -16.02 -16.49
CA LEU A 25 3.46 -15.98 -15.25
C LEU A 25 2.13 -16.73 -15.36
N ALA A 26 1.51 -16.78 -16.54
CA ALA A 26 0.28 -17.52 -16.78
C ALA A 26 0.48 -19.03 -16.56
N LEU A 27 1.63 -19.59 -16.95
CA LEU A 27 1.95 -21.02 -16.73
C LEU A 27 2.15 -21.38 -15.26
N VAL A 28 2.61 -20.41 -14.45
CA VAL A 28 2.87 -20.58 -13.01
C VAL A 28 1.59 -20.39 -12.20
N ARG A 29 0.82 -19.34 -12.52
CA ARG A 29 -0.38 -18.92 -11.77
C ARG A 29 -1.70 -19.48 -12.33
N HIS A 30 -1.64 -20.38 -13.34
CA HIS A 30 -2.82 -21.00 -13.93
C HIS A 30 -3.63 -21.75 -12.85
N PRO A 31 -4.97 -21.65 -12.81
CA PRO A 31 -5.80 -22.32 -11.78
C PRO A 31 -5.67 -23.85 -11.73
N ASP A 32 -5.13 -24.46 -12.79
CA ASP A 32 -4.83 -25.91 -12.85
C ASP A 32 -3.52 -26.30 -12.14
N ARG A 33 -2.71 -25.32 -11.72
CA ARG A 33 -1.48 -25.55 -10.96
C ARG A 33 -1.77 -25.57 -9.46
N PRO A 34 -0.99 -26.34 -8.66
CA PRO A 34 -1.19 -26.43 -7.22
C PRO A 34 -1.03 -25.08 -6.48
N ASN A 35 -0.25 -24.15 -7.03
CA ASN A 35 -0.09 -22.78 -6.50
C ASN A 35 -0.85 -21.73 -7.33
N GLY A 36 -1.81 -22.17 -8.15
CA GLY A 36 -2.61 -21.33 -9.02
C GLY A 36 -3.84 -20.77 -8.33
N SER A 37 -4.26 -19.57 -8.72
CA SER A 37 -5.52 -18.99 -8.25
C SER A 37 -6.22 -18.28 -9.41
N ALA A 38 -7.52 -18.53 -9.56
CA ALA A 38 -8.35 -17.85 -10.54
C ALA A 38 -8.26 -16.32 -10.38
N ARG A 39 -8.22 -15.82 -9.14
CA ARG A 39 -8.08 -14.39 -8.84
C ARG A 39 -6.76 -13.82 -9.33
N ALA A 40 -5.65 -14.50 -9.04
CA ALA A 40 -4.32 -14.07 -9.48
C ALA A 40 -4.19 -14.10 -11.02
N PHE A 41 -4.79 -15.09 -11.67
CA PHE A 41 -4.84 -15.18 -13.13
C PHE A 41 -5.67 -14.05 -13.76
N LEU A 42 -6.81 -13.72 -13.16
CA LEU A 42 -7.64 -12.58 -13.56
C LEU A 42 -6.89 -11.24 -13.46
N GLU A 43 -6.14 -11.03 -12.38
CA GLU A 43 -5.31 -9.83 -12.20
C GLU A 43 -4.18 -9.75 -13.24
N LEU A 44 -3.53 -10.89 -13.51
CA LEU A 44 -2.48 -10.99 -14.54
C LEU A 44 -3.03 -10.65 -15.93
N LYS A 45 -4.22 -11.17 -16.26
CA LYS A 45 -4.90 -10.88 -17.53
C LYS A 45 -5.25 -9.40 -17.66
N ARG A 46 -5.84 -8.79 -16.63
CA ARG A 46 -6.14 -7.34 -16.63
C ARG A 46 -4.89 -6.50 -16.83
N ALA A 47 -3.80 -6.84 -16.14
CA ALA A 47 -2.53 -6.14 -16.27
C ALA A 47 -1.99 -6.18 -17.70
N ARG A 48 -2.01 -7.36 -18.33
CA ARG A 48 -1.62 -7.51 -19.74
C ARG A 48 -2.53 -6.69 -20.66
N ASP A 49 -3.84 -6.78 -20.50
CA ASP A 49 -4.81 -6.13 -21.39
C ASP A 49 -4.63 -4.60 -21.38
N VAL A 50 -4.37 -4.01 -20.21
CA VAL A 50 -4.10 -2.57 -20.07
C VAL A 50 -2.73 -2.17 -20.62
N LEU A 51 -1.67 -2.96 -20.37
CA LEU A 51 -0.30 -2.60 -20.75
C LEU A 51 0.08 -2.96 -22.19
N SER A 52 -0.65 -3.88 -22.83
CA SER A 52 -0.43 -4.32 -24.21
C SER A 52 -0.89 -3.28 -25.23
N ASP A 53 -1.97 -2.55 -24.92
CA ASP A 53 -2.51 -1.50 -25.79
C ASP A 53 -1.86 -0.15 -25.46
N ARG A 54 -1.39 0.56 -26.49
CA ARG A 54 -0.69 1.84 -26.29
C ARG A 54 -1.59 2.94 -25.72
N GLU A 55 -2.85 2.99 -26.14
CA GLU A 55 -3.79 4.01 -25.67
C GLU A 55 -4.25 3.70 -24.25
N LEU A 56 -4.58 2.43 -23.94
CA LEU A 56 -4.89 2.03 -22.57
C LEU A 56 -3.70 2.23 -21.64
N ARG A 57 -2.48 1.92 -22.09
CA ARG A 57 -1.25 2.16 -21.32
C ARG A 57 -1.05 3.65 -21.05
N LYS A 58 -1.24 4.52 -22.04
CA LYS A 58 -1.16 5.98 -21.83
C LYS A 58 -2.19 6.46 -20.81
N LEU A 59 -3.44 6.05 -20.93
CA LEU A 59 -4.50 6.41 -19.99
C LEU A 59 -4.19 5.92 -18.58
N TYR A 60 -3.68 4.69 -18.47
CA TYR A 60 -3.26 4.11 -17.22
C TYR A 60 -2.07 4.87 -16.61
N ASP A 61 -1.02 5.15 -17.38
CA ASP A 61 0.14 5.92 -16.93
C ASP A 61 -0.26 7.35 -16.54
N ALA A 62 -1.16 8.00 -17.29
CA ALA A 62 -1.74 9.29 -16.93
C ALA A 62 -2.53 9.23 -15.62
N SER A 63 -3.31 8.17 -15.40
CA SER A 63 -4.02 7.95 -14.14
C SER A 63 -3.05 7.75 -12.96
N LEU A 64 -1.91 7.08 -13.18
CA LEU A 64 -0.88 6.92 -12.16
C LEU A 64 -0.22 8.26 -11.80
N ILE A 65 0.04 9.11 -12.80
CA ILE A 65 0.57 10.46 -12.57
C ILE A 65 -0.45 11.29 -11.81
N ALA A 66 -1.72 11.30 -12.24
CA ALA A 66 -2.79 12.01 -11.56
C ALA A 66 -2.99 11.53 -10.11
N ARG A 67 -2.84 10.22 -9.85
CA ARG A 67 -2.84 9.67 -8.50
C ARG A 67 -1.64 10.14 -7.68
N ALA A 68 -0.45 10.18 -8.26
CA ALA A 68 0.75 10.65 -7.59
C ALA A 68 0.70 12.15 -7.27
N SER A 69 0.07 12.95 -8.14
CA SER A 69 -0.10 14.40 -7.97
C SER A 69 -1.37 14.80 -7.20
N ARG A 70 -2.22 13.84 -6.77
CA ARG A 70 -3.37 14.14 -5.92
C ARG A 70 -2.87 14.82 -4.65
N PRO A 71 -3.36 16.04 -4.33
CA PRO A 71 -3.02 16.70 -3.08
C PRO A 71 -3.53 15.85 -1.92
N THR A 72 -2.81 15.90 -0.81
CA THR A 72 -3.31 15.36 0.45
C THR A 72 -4.51 16.19 0.90
N CYS A 73 -5.61 15.54 1.26
CA CYS A 73 -6.82 16.25 1.67
C CYS A 73 -6.66 16.89 3.05
N GLU A 74 -5.74 16.36 3.86
CA GLU A 74 -5.43 16.85 5.20
C GLU A 74 -4.04 16.35 5.63
N THR A 75 -3.46 17.06 6.60
CA THR A 75 -2.30 16.61 7.37
C THR A 75 -2.79 16.17 8.74
N VAL A 76 -2.42 14.97 9.16
CA VAL A 76 -2.78 14.38 10.46
C VAL A 76 -1.49 14.07 11.21
N ASP A 77 -1.44 14.30 12.51
CA ASP A 77 -0.30 13.90 13.31
C ASP A 77 -0.43 12.41 13.68
N ALA A 78 0.70 11.67 13.69
CA ALA A 78 0.65 10.23 13.99
C ALA A 78 0.05 9.92 15.38
N SER A 79 0.04 10.89 16.31
CA SER A 79 -0.57 10.78 17.64
C SER A 79 -2.09 10.82 17.62
N ASP A 80 -2.72 11.37 16.58
CA ASP A 80 -4.19 11.41 16.43
C ASP A 80 -4.78 10.10 15.89
N MET A 81 -3.92 9.13 15.58
CA MET A 81 -4.34 7.83 15.05
C MET A 81 -4.48 6.78 16.15
N GLU A 82 -5.46 5.90 15.98
CA GLU A 82 -5.76 4.83 16.94
C GLU A 82 -4.78 3.67 16.75
N ILE A 83 -4.15 3.21 17.84
CA ILE A 83 -3.34 1.98 17.82
C ILE A 83 -4.27 0.79 18.03
N VAL A 84 -4.32 -0.10 17.05
CA VAL A 84 -5.08 -1.35 17.10
C VAL A 84 -4.12 -2.52 17.03
N SER A 85 -4.20 -3.39 18.03
CA SER A 85 -3.47 -4.66 18.06
C SER A 85 -4.22 -5.69 17.23
N VAL A 86 -3.66 -6.06 16.08
CA VAL A 86 -4.21 -7.14 15.26
C VAL A 86 -3.67 -8.47 15.74
N SER A 87 -4.57 -9.30 16.27
CA SER A 87 -4.28 -10.68 16.66
C SER A 87 -4.72 -11.60 15.54
N PHE A 88 -3.82 -12.43 15.01
CA PHE A 88 -4.18 -13.46 14.03
C PHE A 88 -4.34 -14.82 14.73
N ASP A 89 -5.53 -15.41 14.63
CA ASP A 89 -5.81 -16.78 15.08
C ASP A 89 -5.32 -17.75 14.00
N SER A 90 -4.08 -18.23 14.15
CA SER A 90 -3.50 -19.22 13.24
C SER A 90 -4.07 -20.61 13.54
N HIS A 91 -5.14 -20.99 12.87
CA HIS A 91 -5.64 -22.37 12.87
C HIS A 91 -4.78 -23.35 12.01
N ASP A 92 -3.54 -23.00 11.68
CA ASP A 92 -2.59 -23.89 11.00
C ASP A 92 -1.20 -23.84 11.65
N ARG A 93 -0.56 -25.01 11.69
CA ARG A 93 0.42 -25.46 12.69
C ARG A 93 1.72 -24.64 12.70
N GLY A 94 2.08 -24.10 13.87
CA GLY A 94 3.49 -24.09 14.31
C GLY A 94 4.32 -22.82 14.14
N ALA A 95 3.73 -21.63 14.21
CA ALA A 95 4.47 -20.40 14.51
C ALA A 95 3.67 -19.56 15.51
N GLY A 96 4.34 -19.04 16.54
CA GLY A 96 3.71 -18.43 17.71
C GLY A 96 2.70 -17.32 17.40
N MET A 97 1.80 -17.12 18.36
CA MET A 97 0.79 -16.06 18.40
C MET A 97 1.49 -14.69 18.38
N GLY A 98 1.62 -14.10 17.19
CA GLY A 98 2.16 -12.76 17.00
C GLY A 98 1.01 -11.77 16.90
N ALA A 99 0.90 -10.86 17.87
CA ALA A 99 0.13 -9.64 17.71
C ALA A 99 1.04 -8.57 17.08
N PHE A 100 0.50 -7.79 16.15
CA PHE A 100 1.20 -6.63 15.61
C PHE A 100 0.35 -5.39 15.86
N ASP A 101 0.98 -4.30 16.27
CA ASP A 101 0.30 -3.02 16.42
C ASP A 101 0.23 -2.32 15.07
N CYS A 102 -0.97 -1.89 14.70
CA CYS A 102 -1.23 -1.07 13.53
C CYS A 102 -1.79 0.27 14.01
N VAL A 103 -1.25 1.34 13.45
CA VAL A 103 -1.79 2.69 13.68
C VAL A 103 -2.78 2.95 12.56
N ARG A 104 -4.05 3.21 12.92
CA ARG A 104 -5.15 3.39 11.98
C ARG A 104 -5.92 4.68 12.19
N ARG A 105 -6.53 5.16 11.11
CA ARG A 105 -7.51 6.23 11.13
C ARG A 105 -8.67 5.89 10.19
N SER A 106 -9.90 6.08 10.64
CA SER A 106 -11.08 5.93 9.78
C SER A 106 -11.13 6.98 8.68
N CYS A 107 -11.46 6.56 7.47
CA CYS A 107 -11.81 7.43 6.35
C CYS A 107 -13.33 7.62 6.29
N GLN A 108 -13.79 8.77 5.79
CA GLN A 108 -15.23 9.08 5.66
C GLN A 108 -15.98 8.13 4.71
N CYS A 109 -15.27 7.35 3.89
CA CYS A 109 -15.89 6.33 3.04
C CYS A 109 -16.18 5.00 3.74
N GLY A 110 -15.75 4.81 5.00
CA GLY A 110 -15.92 3.57 5.76
C GLY A 110 -14.72 2.62 5.76
N ASP A 111 -13.68 2.87 4.94
CA ASP A 111 -12.38 2.20 5.04
C ASP A 111 -11.45 2.91 6.03
N ALA A 112 -10.26 2.37 6.28
CA ALA A 112 -9.24 2.98 7.14
C ALA A 112 -7.94 3.27 6.38
N PHE A 113 -7.22 4.27 6.86
CA PHE A 113 -5.80 4.45 6.61
C PHE A 113 -5.06 3.66 7.69
N GLU A 114 -4.14 2.78 7.30
CA GLU A 114 -3.45 1.89 8.22
C GLU A 114 -1.95 1.85 7.89
N ILE A 115 -1.12 1.88 8.94
CA ILE A 115 0.33 1.67 8.84
C ILE A 115 0.78 0.82 10.02
N SER A 116 1.62 -0.18 9.78
CA SER A 116 2.14 -1.01 10.87
C SER A 116 3.10 -0.22 11.76
N SER A 117 3.16 -0.53 13.05
CA SER A 117 4.09 0.11 13.99
C SER A 117 5.54 0.02 13.51
N ARG A 118 5.95 -1.13 12.96
CA ARG A 118 7.28 -1.36 12.38
C ARG A 118 7.56 -0.42 11.20
N GLU A 119 6.59 -0.22 10.32
CA GLU A 119 6.74 0.67 9.17
C GLU A 119 6.74 2.14 9.59
N LEU A 120 5.91 2.50 10.57
CA LEU A 120 5.89 3.83 11.17
C LEU A 120 7.24 4.16 11.82
N GLU A 121 7.82 3.24 12.60
CA GLU A 121 9.14 3.38 13.22
C GLU A 121 10.26 3.50 12.19
N ALA A 122 10.21 2.73 11.10
CA ALA A 122 11.19 2.82 10.02
C ALA A 122 11.12 4.16 9.28
N LEU A 123 9.91 4.65 9.00
CA LEU A 123 9.70 5.94 8.34
C LEU A 123 10.12 7.10 9.23
N ARG A 124 9.82 7.06 10.54
CA ARG A 124 10.26 8.07 11.52
C ARG A 124 11.79 8.29 11.55
N ARG A 125 12.60 7.31 11.13
CA ARG A 125 14.07 7.45 11.08
C ARG A 125 14.58 8.20 9.86
N THR A 126 13.77 8.27 8.81
CA THR A 126 14.21 8.68 7.47
C THR A 126 13.37 9.84 6.91
N HIS A 127 12.17 10.05 7.45
CA HIS A 127 11.19 11.02 6.95
C HIS A 127 10.40 11.62 8.13
N ASP A 128 10.14 12.92 8.08
CA ASP A 128 9.30 13.65 9.04
C ASP A 128 7.80 13.55 8.69
N GLU A 129 7.47 13.09 7.48
CA GLU A 129 6.11 12.89 7.00
C GLU A 129 6.01 11.66 6.08
N CYS A 130 4.84 11.03 6.06
CA CYS A 130 4.51 10.01 5.05
C CYS A 130 3.10 10.23 4.49
N VAL A 131 2.79 9.62 3.34
CA VAL A 131 1.47 9.77 2.72
C VAL A 131 0.77 8.42 2.70
N LEU A 132 -0.41 8.33 3.32
CA LEU A 132 -1.27 7.15 3.29
C LEU A 132 -2.39 7.31 2.27
N GLU A 133 -2.66 6.26 1.49
CA GLU A 133 -3.79 6.18 0.56
C GLU A 133 -4.92 5.36 1.19
N CYS A 134 -6.16 5.84 1.11
CA CYS A 134 -7.33 5.08 1.53
C CYS A 134 -7.63 3.95 0.54
N GLY A 135 -7.83 2.74 1.05
CA GLY A 135 -8.21 1.57 0.26
C GLY A 135 -9.58 1.67 -0.44
N GLY A 136 -10.50 2.48 0.10
CA GLY A 136 -11.89 2.58 -0.37
C GLY A 136 -12.17 3.68 -1.38
N CYS A 137 -11.67 4.88 -1.14
CA CYS A 137 -12.06 6.08 -1.90
C CYS A 137 -10.90 6.81 -2.59
N SER A 138 -9.68 6.24 -2.52
CA SER A 138 -8.47 6.83 -3.10
C SER A 138 -8.09 8.22 -2.54
N LEU A 139 -8.66 8.63 -1.40
CA LEU A 139 -8.22 9.81 -0.64
C LEU A 139 -6.80 9.61 -0.12
N ARG A 140 -6.06 10.71 0.04
CA ARG A 140 -4.68 10.71 0.53
C ARG A 140 -4.55 11.63 1.72
N ILE A 141 -3.89 11.19 2.77
CA ILE A 141 -3.55 12.04 3.92
C ILE A 141 -2.03 12.09 4.09
N ALA A 142 -1.51 13.25 4.46
CA ALA A 142 -0.14 13.37 4.95
C ALA A 142 -0.16 13.08 6.45
N VAL A 143 0.72 12.20 6.91
CA VAL A 143 0.88 11.84 8.31
C VAL A 143 2.20 12.42 8.78
N ARG A 144 2.16 13.35 9.74
CA ARG A 144 3.37 13.85 10.37
C ARG A 144 3.90 12.82 11.35
N LEU A 145 5.14 12.43 11.12
CA LEU A 145 5.86 11.42 11.86
C LEU A 145 6.71 12.15 12.91
N ALA A 146 6.06 12.65 13.97
CA ALA A 146 6.80 13.27 15.07
C ALA A 146 7.88 12.29 15.58
N PRO A 147 9.13 12.75 15.79
CA PRO A 147 10.19 11.90 16.33
C PRO A 147 9.77 11.39 17.70
N ILE A 148 10.11 10.13 17.98
CA ILE A 148 9.93 9.53 19.31
C ILE A 148 10.90 10.26 20.25
N GLY A 149 10.37 11.21 21.02
CA GLY A 149 11.11 11.95 22.04
C GLY A 149 11.31 13.43 21.74
N VAL A 150 10.29 14.24 22.02
CA VAL A 150 10.52 15.42 22.86
C VAL A 150 9.56 15.27 24.02
N GLU A 151 10.13 14.98 25.17
CA GLU A 151 9.43 14.98 26.44
C GLU A 151 8.93 16.41 26.62
N LEU A 152 7.60 16.60 26.64
CA LEU A 152 7.02 17.81 27.18
C LEU A 152 7.36 17.82 28.66
N GLY A 153 8.50 18.44 28.99
CA GLY A 153 8.81 18.81 30.35
C GLY A 153 7.70 19.72 30.87
N GLU A 154 7.04 19.24 31.92
CA GLU A 154 6.07 19.94 32.74
C GLU A 154 6.61 21.30 33.23
N ASP A 155 5.74 22.31 33.13
CA ASP A 155 5.52 23.44 34.04
C ASP A 155 6.71 24.18 34.69
N VAL A 156 6.89 25.48 34.35
CA VAL A 156 7.03 26.56 35.36
C VAL A 156 6.41 27.87 34.85
N LEU A 157 5.16 28.08 35.29
CA LEU A 157 4.57 29.30 35.85
C LEU A 157 5.15 30.70 35.44
N GLU A 158 4.31 31.50 34.80
CA GLU A 158 4.30 32.97 34.88
C GLU A 158 4.17 33.44 36.34
N ALA A 159 5.18 34.13 36.89
CA ALA A 159 5.08 35.32 37.74
C ALA A 159 6.44 35.68 38.37
#